data_AF-A0A352PQE6-F1
#
_entry.id   AF-A0A352PQE6-F1
#
_cell.length_a   1.000
_cell.length_b   1.000
_cell.length_c   1.000
_cell.angle_alpha   90.00
_cell.angle_beta   90.00
_cell.angle_gamma   90.00
#
_symmetry.space_group_name_H-M   'P 1'
#
loop_
_entity.id
_entity.type
_entity.pdbx_description
1 polymer ?
#
loop_
_entity_poly.entity_id
_entity_poly.type
_entity_poly.pdbx_seq_one_letter_code
_entity_poly.pdbx_strand_id
1 'polypeptide(L)' 'ITAPLERQFGQMPSLKQMTSSSSGGSSVITLQFSLDLSLDVAEQQVQAAINAAATFLPRDLPNPPVYSKVNP' A
#
# COMPACT_ATOMS: atom_id res chain seq x y z
N ILE A 1 4.84 11.27 -4.67
CA ILE A 1 3.74 11.21 -3.68
C ILE A 1 3.69 9.89 -2.91
N THR A 2 4.33 8.83 -3.38
CA THR A 2 4.24 7.48 -2.81
C THR A 2 5.16 7.18 -1.64
N ALA A 3 6.23 7.96 -1.45
CA ALA A 3 7.17 7.81 -0.34
C ALA A 3 6.53 7.60 1.06
N PRO A 4 5.46 8.32 1.48
CA PRO A 4 4.81 8.05 2.76
C PRO A 4 4.11 6.69 2.80
N LEU A 5 3.45 6.26 1.72
CA LEU A 5 2.80 4.94 1.64
C LEU A 5 3.82 3.81 1.74
N GLU A 6 4.92 3.91 0.98
CA GLU A 6 6.01 2.91 0.98
C GLU A 6 6.60 2.72 2.38
N ARG A 7 6.80 3.81 3.13
CA ARG A 7 7.28 3.74 4.50
C ARG A 7 6.33 3.02 5.45
N GLN A 8 5.02 3.26 5.31
CA GLN A 8 4.02 2.59 6.15
C GLN A 8 3.95 1.09 5.82
N PHE A 9 3.94 0.74 4.53
CA PHE A 9 3.90 -0.65 4.09
C PHE A 9 5.18 -1.42 4.44
N GLY A 10 6.34 -0.76 4.46
CA GLY A 10 7.62 -1.40 4.78
C GLY A 10 7.74 -1.82 6.25
N GLN A 11 6.89 -1.29 7.12
CA GLN A 11 6.81 -1.65 8.53
C GLN A 11 5.80 -2.79 8.78
N MET A 12 5.13 -3.29 7.74
CA MET A 12 4.15 -4.36 7.91
C MET A 12 4.83 -5.69 8.24
N PRO A 13 4.33 -6.41 9.26
CA PRO A 13 4.77 -7.77 9.52
C PRO A 13 4.37 -8.68 8.34
N SER A 14 5.18 -9.69 8.07
CA SER A 14 4.92 -10.71 7.03
C SER A 14 4.94 -10.19 5.59
N LEU A 15 5.42 -8.97 5.35
CA LEU A 15 5.75 -8.49 4.01
C LEU A 15 6.99 -9.23 3.50
N LYS A 16 6.82 -10.03 2.45
CA LYS A 16 7.90 -10.79 1.81
C LYS A 16 8.64 -9.94 0.79
N GLN A 17 7.90 -9.20 -0.03
CA GLN A 17 8.46 -8.33 -1.05
C GLN A 17 7.55 -7.11 -1.26
N MET A 18 8.18 -5.96 -1.49
CA MET A 18 7.51 -4.75 -1.95
C MET A 18 8.14 -4.30 -3.26
N THR A 19 7.31 -3.94 -4.22
CA THR A 19 7.74 -3.31 -5.47
C THR A 19 6.91 -2.08 -5.72
N SER A 20 7.58 -0.97 -6.00
CA SER A 20 6.94 0.33 -6.24
C SER A 20 7.32 0.79 -7.63
N SER A 21 6.31 1.19 -8.41
CA SER A 21 6.49 1.77 -9.73
C SER A 21 5.71 3.07 -9.78
N SER A 22 6.40 4.17 -10.09
CA SER A 22 5.77 5.49 -10.23
C SER A 22 5.99 6.00 -11.65
N SER A 23 4.93 6.51 -12.28
CA SER A 23 4.98 7.02 -13.64
C SER A 23 3.89 8.06 -13.87
N GLY A 24 4.25 9.20 -14.47
CA GLY A 24 3.30 10.19 -15.00
C GLY A 24 2.24 10.69 -13.99
N GLY A 25 2.59 10.85 -12.72
CA GLY A 25 1.65 11.28 -11.66
C GLY A 25 0.80 10.16 -11.05
N SER A 26 0.92 8.93 -11.55
CA SER A 26 0.37 7.73 -10.92
C SER A 26 1.46 6.95 -10.20
N SER A 27 1.08 6.17 -9.20
CA SER A 27 2.01 5.29 -8.50
C SER A 27 1.32 4.01 -8.08
N VAL A 28 1.99 2.89 -8.34
CA VAL A 28 1.50 1.54 -8.10
C VAL A 28 2.47 0.88 -7.13
N ILE A 29 1.94 0.39 -6.02
CA ILE A 29 2.71 -0.36 -5.02
C ILE A 29 2.14 -1.78 -4.96
N THR A 30 2.98 -2.76 -5.25
CA THR A 30 2.66 -4.18 -5.16
C THR A 30 3.28 -4.74 -3.89
N LEU A 31 2.44 -5.29 -3.02
CA LEU A 31 2.83 -5.93 -1.76
C LEU A 31 2.64 -7.43 -1.90
N GLN A 32 3.71 -8.19 -1.69
CA GLN A 32 3.67 -9.65 -1.61
C GLN A 32 3.88 -10.06 -0.15
N PHE A 33 2.89 -10.75 0.41
CA PHE A 33 2.93 -11.28 1.77
C PHE A 33 3.32 -12.76 1.75
N SER A 34 3.84 -13.25 2.87
CA SER A 34 4.05 -14.68 3.10
C SER A 34 2.72 -15.43 3.16
N LEU A 35 2.70 -16.70 2.72
CA LEU A 35 1.52 -17.57 2.72
C LEU A 35 0.95 -17.83 4.13
N ASP A 36 1.74 -17.58 5.16
CA ASP A 36 1.38 -17.71 6.58
C ASP A 36 0.45 -16.59 7.08
N LEU A 37 0.31 -15.50 6.32
CA LEU A 37 -0.55 -14.37 6.67
C LEU A 37 -1.96 -14.55 6.08
N SER A 38 -2.97 -14.51 6.93
CA SER A 38 -4.37 -14.49 6.48
C SER A 38 -4.68 -13.22 5.68
N LEU A 39 -5.39 -13.38 4.56
CA LEU A 39 -5.73 -12.27 3.66
C LEU A 39 -6.51 -11.15 4.39
N ASP A 40 -7.41 -11.51 5.30
CA ASP A 40 -8.15 -10.55 6.14
C ASP A 40 -7.22 -9.66 6.98
N VAL A 41 -6.16 -10.25 7.56
CA VAL A 41 -5.18 -9.50 8.37
C VAL A 41 -4.35 -8.59 7.48
N ALA A 42 -3.92 -9.09 6.31
CA ALA A 42 -3.20 -8.28 5.32
C ALA A 42 -4.03 -7.08 4.87
N GLU A 43 -5.32 -7.27 4.65
CA GLU A 43 -6.22 -6.23 4.20
C GLU A 43 -6.44 -5.14 5.26
N GLN A 44 -6.64 -5.54 6.52
CA GLN A 44 -6.71 -4.61 7.65
C GLN A 44 -5.44 -3.78 7.80
N GLN A 45 -4.28 -4.43 7.67
CA GLN A 45 -2.97 -3.75 7.71
C GLN A 45 -2.85 -2.74 6.58
N VAL A 46 -3.15 -3.15 5.34
CA VAL A 46 -3.12 -2.28 4.16
C VAL A 46 -4.02 -1.06 4.34
N GLN A 47 -5.25 -1.26 4.81
CA GLN A 47 -6.17 -0.16 5.06
C GLN A 47 -5.64 0.81 6.14
N ALA A 48 -5.07 0.28 7.23
CA ALA A 48 -4.50 1.09 8.29
C ALA A 48 -3.30 1.93 7.80
N ALA A 49 -2.42 1.33 7.00
CA ALA A 49 -1.28 2.04 6.40
C ALA A 49 -1.70 3.08 5.37
N ILE A 50 -2.75 2.81 4.58
CA ILE A 50 -3.34 3.81 3.69
C ILE A 50 -3.88 4.98 4.51
N ASN A 51 -4.62 4.73 5.59
CA ASN A 51 -5.15 5.78 6.46
C ASN A 51 -4.03 6.61 7.12
N ALA A 52 -2.96 5.95 7.59
CA ALA A 52 -1.80 6.61 8.17
C ALA A 52 -1.06 7.46 7.11
N ALA A 53 -0.85 6.92 5.91
CA ALA A 53 -0.19 7.61 4.82
C ALA A 53 -1.06 8.73 4.21
N ALA A 54 -2.38 8.60 4.26
CA ALA A 54 -3.34 9.59 3.76
C ALA A 54 -3.19 10.96 4.46
N THR A 55 -2.72 10.95 5.71
CA THR A 55 -2.40 12.19 6.46
C THR A 55 -1.18 12.92 5.86
N PHE A 56 -0.32 12.21 5.12
CA PHE A 56 0.87 12.73 4.46
C PHE A 56 0.67 12.92 2.94
N LEU A 57 -0.51 12.59 2.41
CA LEU A 57 -0.86 12.80 1.00
C LEU A 57 -1.45 14.21 0.80
N PRO A 58 -1.02 14.94 -0.25
CA PRO A 58 -1.64 16.22 -0.59
C PRO A 58 -3.11 16.01 -0.97
N ARG A 59 -4.00 16.86 -0.43
CA ARG A 59 -5.46 16.81 -0.65
C ARG A 59 -5.90 17.12 -2.09
N ASP A 60 -4.96 17.48 -2.96
CA ASP A 60 -5.18 17.87 -4.36
C ASP A 60 -5.05 16.66 -5.32
N LEU A 61 -5.20 15.44 -4.82
CA LEU A 61 -5.18 14.24 -5.66
C LEU A 61 -6.54 14.09 -6.36
N PRO A 62 -6.65 14.27 -7.69
CA PRO A 62 -7.91 14.15 -8.42
C PRO A 62 -8.50 12.74 -8.34
N ASN A 63 -7.67 11.75 -8.03
CA ASN A 63 -8.07 10.36 -7.85
C ASN A 63 -7.55 9.87 -6.48
N PRO A 64 -8.42 9.52 -5.52
CA PRO A 64 -7.98 8.90 -4.27
C PRO A 64 -7.26 7.58 -4.55
N PRO A 65 -6.27 7.17 -3.72
CA PRO A 65 -5.58 5.90 -3.90
C PRO A 65 -6.57 4.73 -3.80
N VAL A 66 -6.69 3.95 -4.88
CA VAL A 66 -7.55 2.76 -4.95
C VAL A 66 -6.68 1.54 -4.70
N TYR A 67 -7.03 0.73 -3.70
CA TYR A 67 -6.39 -0.57 -3.47
C TYR A 67 -7.18 -1.66 -4.21
N SER A 68 -6.48 -2.57 -4.88
CA SER A 68 -7.10 -3.71 -5.55
C SER A 68 -6.45 -5.00 -5.06
N LYS A 69 -7.27 -5.91 -4.52
CA LYS A 69 -6.85 -7.26 -4.14
C LYS A 69 -6.66 -8.10 -5.41
N VAL A 70 -5.53 -8.79 -5.52
CA VAL A 70 -5.30 -9.77 -6.59
C VAL A 70 -4.84 -11.05 -5.90
N ASN A 71 -5.69 -12.08 -5.91
CA ASN A 71 -5.39 -13.42 -5.41
C ASN A 71 -5.47 -14.37 -6.62
N PRO A 72 -4.37 -15.01 -7.05
CA PRO A 72 -4.43 -16.02 -8.11
C PRO A 72 -5.20 -17.27 -7.69
#